data_AF-A0A2D8HTW9-F1
#
_entry.id   AF-A0A2D8HTW9-F1
#
_cell.length_a   1.000
_cell.length_b   1.000
_cell.length_c   1.000
_cell.angle_alpha   90.00
_cell.angle_beta   90.00
_cell.angle_gamma   90.00
#
_symmetry.space_group_name_H-M   'P 1'
#
loop_
_entity.id
_entity.type
_entity.pdbx_description
1 polymer ?
#
loop_
_entity_poly.entity_id
_entity_poly.type
_entity_poly.pdbx_seq_one_letter_code
_entity_poly.pdbx_strand_id
1 'polypeptide(L)'
;MTPKETKPTGFLTGHTLDIPARGLTKDICKKYGYHVATYNGETCHVANYKNLEGQLVAQKLRFKDKRFQCKGAPSVFFGQHLWPNGGRMLVVTEGEVDCLSVAMANGDGKWPVVSLPSGAQSAKS
;
A
#
# COMPACT_ATOMS: atom_id res chain seq x y z
N MET A 1 -13.19 -29.19 11.89
CA MET A 1 -13.74 -27.97 11.29
C MET A 1 -12.59 -27.18 10.71
N THR A 2 -12.35 -27.28 9.41
CA THR A 2 -11.30 -26.53 8.71
C THR A 2 -11.73 -25.06 8.55
N PRO A 3 -10.82 -24.08 8.69
CA PRO A 3 -11.16 -22.69 8.44
C PRO A 3 -11.57 -22.52 6.98
N LYS A 4 -12.76 -21.94 6.74
CA LYS A 4 -13.19 -21.53 5.41
C LYS A 4 -12.24 -20.45 4.90
N GLU A 5 -11.37 -20.83 3.97
CA GLU A 5 -10.57 -19.90 3.19
C GLU A 5 -11.53 -19.05 2.33
N THR A 6 -11.80 -17.83 2.80
CA THR A 6 -12.63 -16.87 2.10
C THR A 6 -11.79 -16.24 1.01
N LYS A 7 -11.90 -16.77 -0.22
CA LYS A 7 -11.38 -16.14 -1.43
C LYS A 7 -11.89 -14.69 -1.49
N PRO A 8 -11.02 -13.66 -1.62
CA PRO A 8 -11.47 -12.29 -1.64
C PRO A 8 -12.02 -11.93 -3.03
N THR A 9 -13.31 -12.16 -3.26
CA THR A 9 -14.06 -11.69 -4.44
C THR A 9 -14.29 -10.17 -4.45
N GLY A 10 -13.52 -9.39 -3.69
CA GLY A 10 -13.75 -7.96 -3.47
C GLY A 10 -12.59 -7.04 -3.82
N PHE A 11 -11.39 -7.52 -4.14
CA PHE A 11 -10.28 -6.62 -4.42
C PHE A 11 -10.42 -5.92 -5.78
N LEU A 12 -10.09 -4.64 -5.79
CA LEU A 12 -10.12 -3.82 -6.99
C LEU A 12 -8.90 -4.12 -7.85
N THR A 13 -9.15 -4.18 -9.15
CA THR A 13 -8.14 -4.10 -10.19
C THR A 13 -8.15 -2.69 -10.75
N GLY A 14 -7.01 -2.25 -11.27
CA GLY A 14 -6.90 -0.94 -11.88
C GLY A 14 -5.56 -0.75 -12.57
N HIS A 15 -5.22 0.52 -12.83
CA HIS A 15 -4.07 0.86 -13.65
C HIS A 15 -2.99 1.54 -12.82
N THR A 16 -1.76 1.06 -12.95
CA THR A 16 -0.60 1.76 -12.42
C THR A 16 -0.17 2.83 -13.42
N LEU A 17 -0.18 4.08 -12.96
CA LEU A 17 0.12 5.27 -13.74
C LEU A 17 1.01 6.21 -12.88
N ASP A 18 1.63 7.18 -13.53
CA ASP A 18 2.20 8.33 -12.82
C ASP A 18 1.10 9.11 -12.09
N ILE A 19 1.43 9.70 -10.95
CA ILE A 19 0.51 10.53 -10.16
C ILE A 19 1.17 11.90 -9.95
N PRO A 20 1.10 12.81 -10.95
CA PRO A 20 1.80 14.10 -10.92
C PRO A 20 1.43 14.97 -9.72
N ALA A 21 0.16 14.94 -9.30
CA ALA A 21 -0.32 15.67 -8.13
C ALA A 21 0.33 15.26 -6.79
N ARG A 22 1.09 14.15 -6.79
CA ARG A 22 1.87 13.64 -5.65
C ARG A 22 3.35 13.45 -5.99
N GLY A 23 3.77 13.82 -7.20
CA GLY A 23 5.13 13.59 -7.69
C GLY A 23 5.52 12.12 -7.81
N LEU A 24 4.57 11.18 -7.85
CA LEU A 24 4.86 9.74 -7.88
C LEU A 24 5.03 9.22 -9.30
N THR A 25 6.08 8.45 -9.55
CA THR A 25 6.31 7.78 -10.83
C THR A 25 5.53 6.46 -10.93
N LYS A 26 5.21 6.05 -12.15
CA LYS A 26 4.57 4.77 -12.44
C LYS A 26 5.41 3.60 -11.92
N ASP A 27 6.74 3.70 -12.01
CA ASP A 27 7.64 2.63 -11.58
C ASP A 27 7.59 2.40 -10.07
N ILE A 28 7.59 3.47 -9.25
CA ILE A 28 7.46 3.31 -7.80
C ILE A 28 6.08 2.77 -7.43
N CYS A 29 5.02 3.28 -8.09
CA CYS A 29 3.66 2.80 -7.89
C CYS A 29 3.57 1.31 -8.23
N LYS A 30 4.16 0.88 -9.34
CA LYS A 30 4.17 -0.53 -9.77
C LYS A 30 4.89 -1.40 -8.76
N LYS A 31 6.07 -0.98 -8.32
CA LYS A 31 6.91 -1.72 -7.36
C LYS A 31 6.18 -1.99 -6.05
N TYR A 32 5.53 -0.96 -5.49
CA TYR A 32 4.82 -1.08 -4.22
C TYR A 32 3.38 -1.61 -4.34
N GLY A 33 2.89 -1.83 -5.56
CA GLY A 33 1.51 -2.28 -5.79
C GLY A 33 0.46 -1.19 -5.55
N TYR A 34 0.83 0.07 -5.78
CA TYR A 34 -0.06 1.23 -5.74
C TYR A 34 -0.65 1.51 -7.13
N HIS A 35 -1.95 1.70 -7.22
CA HIS A 35 -2.64 1.90 -8.50
C HIS A 35 -3.91 2.74 -8.34
N VAL A 36 -4.50 3.14 -9.47
CA VAL A 36 -5.77 3.88 -9.51
C VAL A 36 -6.87 2.94 -10.00
N ALA A 37 -8.02 2.97 -9.32
CA ALA A 37 -9.20 2.17 -9.68
C ALA A 37 -10.49 2.99 -9.50
N THR A 38 -11.58 2.49 -10.06
CA THR A 38 -12.93 3.04 -9.86
C THR A 38 -13.67 2.16 -8.87
N TYR A 39 -14.23 2.76 -7.83
CA TYR A 39 -15.07 2.10 -6.83
C TYR A 39 -16.38 2.86 -6.69
N ASN A 40 -17.51 2.19 -6.91
CA ASN A 40 -18.85 2.78 -6.87
C ASN A 40 -18.98 4.07 -7.69
N GLY A 41 -18.36 4.11 -8.88
CA GLY A 41 -18.37 5.28 -9.77
C GLY A 41 -17.38 6.39 -9.39
N GLU A 42 -16.65 6.27 -8.27
CA GLU A 42 -15.65 7.24 -7.83
C GLU A 42 -14.23 6.72 -8.07
N THR A 43 -13.35 7.57 -8.60
CA THR A 43 -11.92 7.26 -8.74
C THR A 43 -11.22 7.33 -7.39
N CYS A 44 -10.45 6.29 -7.07
CA CYS A 44 -9.67 6.22 -5.83
C CYS A 44 -8.25 5.71 -6.11
N HIS A 45 -7.34 6.04 -5.20
CA HIS A 45 -6.04 5.38 -5.15
C HIS A 45 -6.16 4.12 -4.30
N VAL A 46 -5.46 3.05 -4.70
CA VAL A 46 -5.51 1.74 -4.06
C VAL A 46 -4.10 1.32 -3.69
N ALA A 47 -3.88 1.13 -2.38
CA ALA A 47 -2.66 0.55 -1.85
C ALA A 47 -2.88 -0.94 -1.56
N ASN A 48 -2.10 -1.80 -2.22
CA ASN A 48 -2.14 -3.24 -2.02
C ASN A 48 -1.25 -3.67 -0.85
N TYR A 49 -1.85 -4.26 0.16
CA TYR A 49 -1.16 -4.87 1.29
C TYR A 49 -0.93 -6.35 0.99
N LYS A 50 0.34 -6.76 0.95
CA LYS A 50 0.73 -8.13 0.65
C LYS A 50 1.51 -8.75 1.81
N ASN A 51 1.28 -10.03 2.05
CA ASN A 51 2.05 -10.80 3.03
C ASN A 51 3.48 -11.10 2.49
N LEU A 52 4.31 -11.77 3.31
CA LEU A 52 5.68 -12.11 2.93
C LEU A 52 5.77 -13.11 1.77
N GLU A 53 4.71 -13.89 1.51
CA GLU A 53 4.61 -14.74 0.31
C GLU A 53 4.16 -13.96 -0.94
N GLY A 54 3.92 -12.65 -0.82
CA GLY A 54 3.46 -11.78 -1.91
C GLY A 54 1.96 -11.87 -2.22
N GLN A 55 1.18 -12.57 -1.40
CA GLN A 55 -0.27 -12.70 -1.54
C GLN A 55 -0.98 -11.42 -1.09
N LEU A 56 -1.96 -10.95 -1.85
CA LEU A 56 -2.77 -9.77 -1.51
C LEU A 56 -3.72 -10.10 -0.35
N VAL A 57 -3.53 -9.45 0.79
CA VAL A 57 -4.31 -9.67 2.02
C VAL A 57 -5.32 -8.57 2.31
N ALA A 58 -5.03 -7.34 1.88
CA ALA A 58 -5.92 -6.21 2.04
C ALA A 58 -5.65 -5.11 1.00
N GLN A 59 -6.61 -4.20 0.85
CA GLN A 59 -6.47 -2.99 0.08
C GLN A 59 -6.97 -1.80 0.88
N LYS A 60 -6.22 -0.70 0.83
CA LYS A 60 -6.67 0.58 1.36
C LYS A 60 -6.94 1.53 0.20
N LEU A 61 -8.16 2.02 0.17
CA LEU A 61 -8.69 2.93 -0.83
C LEU A 61 -8.62 4.34 -0.26
N ARG A 62 -8.06 5.27 -1.03
CA ARG A 62 -7.99 6.69 -0.69
C ARG A 62 -8.71 7.50 -1.76
N PHE A 63 -9.78 8.18 -1.34
CA PHE A 63 -10.60 9.01 -2.21
C PHE A 63 -10.05 10.45 -2.29
N LYS A 64 -10.59 11.24 -3.22
CA LYS A 64 -10.14 12.63 -3.46
C LYS A 64 -10.36 13.52 -2.24
N ASP A 65 -11.47 13.30 -1.53
CA ASP A 65 -11.87 13.99 -0.30
C ASP A 65 -11.12 13.51 0.95
N LYS A 66 -10.06 12.70 0.77
CA LYS A 66 -9.26 12.10 1.85
C LYS A 66 -10.05 11.14 2.76
N ARG A 67 -11.22 10.66 2.33
CA ARG A 67 -11.81 9.47 2.96
C ARG A 67 -10.96 8.25 2.65
N PHE A 68 -10.97 7.32 3.59
CA PHE A 68 -10.31 6.02 3.46
C PHE A 68 -11.33 4.90 3.62
N GLN A 69 -11.16 3.83 2.86
CA GLN A 69 -11.88 2.58 3.04
C GLN A 69 -10.92 1.41 2.95
N CYS A 70 -11.13 0.38 3.77
CA CYS A 70 -10.33 -0.84 3.75
C CYS A 70 -11.16 -2.00 3.21
N LYS A 71 -10.57 -2.78 2.31
CA LYS A 71 -11.07 -4.09 1.90
C LYS A 71 -10.14 -5.13 2.49
N GLY A 72 -10.68 -6.09 3.23
CA GLY A 72 -9.87 -6.96 4.09
C GLY A 72 -9.32 -6.21 5.30
N ALA A 73 -8.44 -6.87 6.06
CA ALA A 73 -7.82 -6.32 7.26
C ALA A 73 -6.30 -6.27 7.05
N PRO A 74 -5.69 -5.08 6.88
CA PRO A 74 -4.25 -4.98 6.73
C PRO A 74 -3.57 -5.28 8.08
N SER A 75 -2.97 -6.46 8.20
CA SER A 75 -2.17 -6.89 9.36
C SER A 75 -0.66 -6.74 9.14
N VAL A 76 -0.26 -6.23 7.98
CA VAL A 76 1.12 -6.08 7.53
C VAL A 76 1.39 -4.63 7.14
N PHE A 77 2.65 -4.23 7.12
CA PHE A 77 3.03 -2.90 6.68
C PHE A 77 2.95 -2.81 5.15
N PHE A 78 2.56 -1.64 4.64
CA PHE A 78 2.62 -1.39 3.20
C PHE A 78 4.08 -1.45 2.74
N GLY A 79 4.36 -2.18 1.65
CA GLY A 79 5.72 -2.39 1.14
C GLY A 79 6.55 -3.45 1.89
N GLN A 80 6.07 -4.03 2.99
CA GLN A 80 6.84 -5.01 3.79
C GLN A 80 7.32 -6.21 2.98
N HIS A 81 6.46 -6.74 2.10
CA HIS A 81 6.77 -7.87 1.21
C HIS A 81 7.95 -7.65 0.27
N LEU A 82 8.38 -6.40 0.05
CA LEU A 82 9.56 -6.09 -0.76
C LEU A 82 10.87 -6.34 0.00
N TRP A 83 10.80 -6.46 1.33
CA TRP A 83 11.95 -6.46 2.22
C TRP A 83 11.90 -7.63 3.23
N PRO A 84 11.76 -8.90 2.79
CA PRO A 84 11.58 -10.05 3.69
C PRO A 84 12.75 -10.25 4.67
N ASN A 85 13.96 -9.82 4.28
CA ASN A 85 15.18 -9.93 5.08
C ASN A 85 15.65 -8.58 5.65
N GLY A 86 14.84 -7.53 5.53
CA GLY A 86 15.21 -6.17 5.96
C GLY A 86 16.39 -5.58 5.18
N GLY A 87 17.17 -4.72 5.85
CA GLY A 87 18.34 -4.05 5.29
C GLY A 87 19.10 -3.26 6.35
N ARG A 88 20.14 -2.51 5.94
CA ARG A 88 20.98 -1.71 6.86
C ARG A 88 20.22 -0.57 7.56
N MET A 89 19.09 -0.15 6.99
CA MET A 89 18.21 0.90 7.48
C MET A 89 16.77 0.55 7.09
N LEU A 90 15.82 0.92 7.94
CA LEU A 90 14.38 0.86 7.67
C LEU A 90 13.76 2.22 7.94
N VAL A 91 13.03 2.76 6.96
CA VAL A 91 12.21 3.96 7.15
C VAL A 91 10.75 3.56 7.29
N VAL A 92 10.10 4.02 8.35
CA VAL A 92 8.66 3.80 8.60
C VAL A 92 7.95 5.13 8.49
N THR A 93 6.92 5.17 7.65
CA THR A 93 6.06 6.35 7.41
C THR A 93 4.64 6.10 7.90
N GLU A 94 3.87 7.17 8.11
CA GLU A 94 2.49 7.05 8.56
C GLU A 94 1.54 6.63 7.43
N GLY A 95 1.67 7.24 6.25
CA GLY A 95 0.81 7.01 5.10
C GLY A 95 1.51 6.41 3.89
N GLU A 96 0.73 5.78 3.00
CA GLU A 96 1.25 5.07 1.82
C GLU A 96 1.84 6.02 0.79
N VAL A 97 1.31 7.25 0.68
CA VAL A 97 1.84 8.27 -0.23
C VAL A 97 3.23 8.72 0.24
N ASP A 98 3.40 8.95 1.54
CA ASP A 98 4.69 9.35 2.12
C ASP A 98 5.73 8.24 1.96
N CYS A 99 5.31 6.97 2.13
CA CYS A 99 6.15 5.81 1.84
C CYS A 99 6.69 5.84 0.41
N LEU A 100 5.83 6.09 -0.59
CA LEU A 100 6.24 6.14 -1.99
C LEU A 100 7.16 7.34 -2.28
N SER A 101 6.85 8.51 -1.71
CA SER A 101 7.68 9.71 -1.82
C SER A 101 9.08 9.50 -1.24
N VAL A 102 9.17 8.94 -0.03
CA VAL A 102 10.45 8.62 0.61
C VAL A 102 11.18 7.51 -0.15
N ALA A 103 10.47 6.50 -0.65
CA ALA A 103 11.09 5.45 -1.45
C ALA A 103 11.73 6.00 -2.73
N MET A 104 11.07 6.92 -3.43
CA MET A 104 11.69 7.59 -4.60
C MET A 104 12.90 8.43 -4.19
N ALA A 105 12.74 9.31 -3.20
CA ALA A 105 13.83 10.18 -2.74
C ALA A 105 15.04 9.37 -2.22
N ASN A 106 14.77 8.24 -1.57
CA ASN A 106 15.77 7.32 -1.07
C ASN A 106 16.08 6.23 -2.12
N GLY A 107 16.59 6.68 -3.27
CA GLY A 107 17.16 5.81 -4.30
C GLY A 107 16.16 4.97 -5.09
N ASP A 108 15.00 5.53 -5.44
CA ASP A 108 14.03 4.91 -6.37
C ASP A 108 13.55 3.52 -5.92
N GLY A 109 13.29 3.40 -4.62
CA GLY A 109 12.80 2.19 -3.98
C GLY A 109 13.88 1.13 -3.78
N LYS A 110 15.17 1.47 -3.82
CA LYS A 110 16.27 0.52 -3.54
C LYS A 110 16.45 0.22 -2.05
N TRP A 111 15.92 1.06 -1.17
CA TRP A 111 16.04 0.91 0.28
C TRP A 111 14.72 0.55 0.95
N PRO A 112 14.76 -0.15 2.11
CA PRO A 112 13.56 -0.47 2.87
C PRO A 112 12.81 0.77 3.36
N VAL A 113 11.62 0.99 2.79
CA VAL A 113 10.64 2.00 3.21
C VAL A 113 9.28 1.31 3.29
N VAL A 114 8.58 1.53 4.40
CA VAL A 114 7.25 0.96 4.66
C VAL A 114 6.31 2.01 5.25
N SER A 115 5.00 1.76 5.21
CA SER A 115 4.02 2.54 6.00
C SER A 115 3.17 1.70 6.94
N LEU A 116 2.69 2.35 7.99
CA LEU A 116 1.74 1.77 8.92
C LEU A 116 0.41 1.41 8.22
N PRO A 117 -0.21 0.26 8.53
CA PRO A 117 -1.49 -0.13 7.95
C PRO A 117 -2.66 0.75 8.42
N SER A 118 -2.61 1.12 9.70
CA SER A 118 -3.53 2.01 10.39
C SER A 118 -2.68 3.13 10.97
N GLY A 119 -3.02 4.39 10.68
CA GLY A 119 -2.17 5.56 10.90
C GLY A 119 -1.76 5.78 12.37
N ALA A 120 -1.19 6.95 12.69
CA ALA A 120 -0.55 7.20 13.98
C ALA A 120 -1.42 6.92 15.23
N GLN A 121 -2.75 6.93 15.11
CA GLN A 121 -3.68 6.58 16.20
C GLN A 121 -3.55 5.13 16.69
N SER A 122 -2.97 4.24 15.89
CA SER A 122 -2.69 2.86 16.31
C SER A 122 -1.30 2.68 16.95
N ALA A 123 -0.46 3.71 16.94
CA ALA A 123 0.79 3.71 17.69
C ALA A 123 0.47 3.90 19.18
N LYS A 124 0.51 2.81 19.95
CA LYS A 124 0.44 2.88 21.42
C LYS A 124 1.73 3.52 21.94
N SER A 125 1.58 4.50 22.83
CA SER A 125 2.63 5.07 23.68
C SER A 125 3.15 4.04 24.69
#